data_AF-A0A356MSD8-F1
#
_entry.id   AF-A0A356MSD8-F1
#
_cell.length_a   1.000
_cell.length_b   1.000
_cell.length_c   1.000
_cell.angle_alpha   90.00
_cell.angle_beta   90.00
_cell.angle_gamma   90.00
#
_symmetry.space_group_name_H-M   'P 1'
#
loop_
_entity.id
_entity.type
_entity.pdbx_description
1 polymer ?
#
loop_
_entity_poly.entity_id
_entity_poly.type
_entity_poly.pdbx_seq_one_letter_code
_entity_poly.pdbx_strand_id
1 'polypeptide(L)' 'MRNVIISYRKLPCNVLDLLHAKYPDGFECDAFEFQIPGKKFPCTAICVSIEGVNYFVKLE' A
#
# COMPACT_ATOMS: atom_id res chain seq x y z
N MET A 1 14.10 8.99 5.29
CA MET A 1 12.82 8.48 4.77
C MET A 1 12.96 7.01 4.49
N ARG A 2 12.06 6.17 5.02
CA ARG A 2 12.13 4.70 4.91
C ARG A 2 11.00 4.20 4.02
N ASN A 3 11.29 3.32 3.06
CA ASN A 3 10.29 2.72 2.20
C ASN A 3 10.05 1.27 2.65
N VAL A 4 8.80 0.87 2.80
CA VAL A 4 8.39 -0.47 3.26
C VAL A 4 7.35 -1.02 2.29
N ILE A 5 7.61 -2.21 1.73
CA ILE A 5 6.62 -2.94 0.94
C ILE A 5 5.95 -3.96 1.84
N ILE A 6 4.63 -3.87 1.97
CA ILE A 6 3.84 -4.73 2.86
C ILE A 6 2.57 -5.18 2.16
N SER A 7 2.10 -6.39 2.46
CA SER A 7 0.78 -6.83 1.97
C SER A 7 -0.31 -6.20 2.82
N TYR A 8 -1.43 -5.81 2.21
CA TYR A 8 -2.57 -5.24 2.91
C TYR A 8 -3.01 -6.09 4.12
N ARG A 9 -3.05 -7.42 3.95
CA ARG A 9 -3.41 -8.38 5.03
C ARG A 9 -2.42 -8.43 6.20
N LYS A 10 -1.22 -7.87 6.05
CA LYS A 10 -0.17 -7.85 7.08
C LYS A 10 0.02 -6.46 7.69
N LEU A 11 -0.81 -5.49 7.31
CA LEU A 11 -0.74 -4.15 7.85
C LEU A 11 -1.00 -4.15 9.35
N PRO A 12 -0.19 -3.41 10.14
CA PRO A 12 -0.51 -3.19 11.54
C PRO A 12 -1.78 -2.33 11.65
N CYS A 13 -2.57 -2.56 12.71
CA CYS A 13 -3.92 -1.99 12.84
C CYS A 13 -3.95 -0.47 12.67
N ASN A 14 -2.99 0.23 13.28
CA ASN A 14 -2.86 1.68 13.19
C ASN A 14 -2.74 2.21 11.75
N VAL A 15 -2.04 1.50 10.87
CA VAL A 15 -1.91 1.88 9.44
C VAL A 15 -3.18 1.53 8.68
N LEU A 16 -3.86 0.45 9.06
CA LEU A 16 -5.11 0.01 8.44
C LEU A 16 -6.27 0.98 8.77
N ASP A 17 -6.39 1.42 10.01
CA ASP A 17 -7.34 2.46 10.43
C ASP A 17 -7.11 3.78 9.67
N LEU A 18 -5.85 4.21 9.54
CA LEU A 18 -5.49 5.39 8.75
C LEU A 18 -5.84 5.24 7.26
N LEU A 19 -5.64 4.05 6.71
CA LEU A 19 -6.03 3.72 5.34
C LEU A 19 -7.54 3.80 5.14
N HIS A 20 -8.33 3.25 6.04
CA HIS A 20 -9.80 3.31 5.96
C HIS A 20 -10.32 4.74 6.14
N ALA A 21 -9.70 5.52 7.02
CA ALA A 21 -10.03 6.93 7.18
C ALA A 21 -9.69 7.77 5.94
N LYS A 22 -8.58 7.44 5.25
CA LYS A 22 -8.15 8.16 4.04
C LYS A 22 -8.90 7.72 2.78
N TYR A 23 -9.28 6.44 2.72
CA TYR A 23 -9.93 5.81 1.56
C TYR A 23 -11.26 5.14 1.97
N PRO A 24 -12.25 5.92 2.42
CA PRO A 24 -13.54 5.37 2.84
C PRO A 24 -14.29 4.70 1.67
N ASP A 25 -14.10 5.20 0.45
CA ASP A 25 -14.73 4.70 -0.77
C ASP A 25 -13.86 3.70 -1.54
N GLY A 26 -12.70 3.30 -0.99
CA GLY A 26 -11.76 2.39 -1.61
C GLY A 26 -10.54 3.06 -2.25
N PHE A 27 -9.71 2.25 -2.89
CA PHE A 27 -8.31 2.58 -3.24
C PHE A 27 -8.10 2.91 -4.73
N GLU A 28 -9.15 2.85 -5.56
CA GLU A 28 -9.03 2.81 -7.02
C GLU A 28 -8.34 4.04 -7.62
N CYS A 29 -8.57 5.23 -7.06
CA CYS A 29 -7.98 6.47 -7.61
C CYS A 29 -6.48 6.62 -7.34
N ASP A 30 -5.94 5.99 -6.30
CA ASP A 30 -4.54 6.10 -5.88
C ASP A 30 -3.77 4.78 -6.05
N ALA A 31 -4.44 3.72 -6.50
CA ALA A 31 -3.81 2.46 -6.81
C ALA A 31 -2.99 2.57 -8.09
N PHE A 32 -1.80 1.99 -8.06
CA PHE A 32 -0.93 1.87 -9.23
C PHE A 32 -0.38 0.46 -9.35
N GLU A 33 -0.13 0.07 -10.58
CA GLU A 33 0.50 -1.19 -10.90
C GLU A 33 2.02 -0.99 -11.00
N PHE A 34 2.77 -1.92 -10.42
CA PHE A 34 4.22 -1.95 -10.55
C PHE A 34 4.72 -3.38 -10.72
N GLN A 35 5.75 -3.52 -11.54
CA GLN A 35 6.39 -4.80 -11.74
C GLN A 35 7.48 -5.01 -10.69
N ILE A 36 7.33 -6.06 -9.89
CA ILE A 36 8.38 -6.47 -8.96
C ILE A 36 9.42 -7.29 -9.75
N PRO A 37 10.71 -6.93 -9.68
CA PRO A 37 11.77 -7.74 -10.29
C PRO A 37 11.69 -9.19 -9.82
N GLY A 38 11.60 -10.12 -10.77
CA GLY A 38 11.47 -11.56 -10.47
C GLY A 38 10.03 -12.07 -10.30
N LYS A 39 9.00 -11.20 -10.35
CA LYS A 39 7.60 -11.63 -10.49
C LYS A 39 7.14 -11.55 -11.95
N LYS A 40 6.36 -12.56 -12.35
CA LYS A 40 5.79 -12.69 -13.70
C LYS A 40 4.63 -11.73 -13.96
N PHE A 41 3.96 -11.26 -12.90
CA PHE A 41 2.76 -10.44 -12.98
C PHE A 41 2.96 -9.11 -12.27
N PRO A 42 2.35 -8.02 -12.78
CA PRO A 42 2.31 -6.75 -12.07
C PRO A 42 1.56 -6.92 -10.74
N CYS A 43 1.97 -6.16 -9.74
CA CYS A 43 1.26 -6.05 -8.47
C CYS A 43 0.59 -4.69 -8.38
N THR A 44 -0.63 -4.66 -7.86
CA THR A 44 -1.35 -3.42 -7.57
C THR A 44 -1.03 -3.00 -6.14
N ALA A 45 -0.64 -1.75 -5.95
CA ALA A 45 -0.43 -1.17 -4.62
C ALA A 45 -0.89 0.27 -4.53
N ILE A 46 -1.05 0.71 -3.29
CA ILE A 46 -1.16 2.12 -2.91
C ILE A 46 0.05 2.56 -2.11
N CYS A 47 0.41 3.83 -2.22
CA CYS A 47 1.46 4.43 -1.42
C CYS A 47 0.86 5.29 -0.31
N VAL A 48 1.22 5.02 0.94
CA VAL A 48 0.79 5.81 2.09
C VAL A 48 2.00 6.23 2.92
N SER A 49 2.13 7.52 3.16
CA SER A 49 3.19 8.09 4.00
C SER A 49 2.69 8.34 5.41
N ILE A 50 3.28 7.67 6.40
CA ILE A 50 2.95 7.83 7.84
C ILE A 50 4.25 8.02 8.60
N GLU A 51 4.34 9.09 9.40
CA GLU A 51 5.49 9.35 10.29
C GLU A 51 6.87 9.23 9.60
N GLY A 52 6.96 9.66 8.33
CA GLY A 52 8.22 9.61 7.55
C GLY A 52 8.57 8.24 6.95
N VAL A 53 7.64 7.28 7.01
CA VAL A 53 7.71 5.97 6.37
C VAL A 53 6.71 5.91 5.21
N ASN A 54 7.19 5.52 4.03
CA ASN A 54 6.33 5.25 2.87
C ASN A 54 6.00 3.77 2.81
N TYR A 55 4.72 3.44 2.98
CA TYR A 55 4.17 2.10 2.87
C TYR A 55 3.63 1.88 1.46
N PHE A 56 4.26 0.95 0.75
CA PHE A 56 3.77 0.39 -0.50
C PHE A 56 2.92 -0.81 -0.16
N VAL A 57 1.61 -0.59 -0.08
CA VAL A 57 0.64 -1.58 0.37
C VAL A 57 0.13 -2.36 -0.83
N LYS A 58 0.56 -3.61 -0.96
CA LYS A 58 0.10 -4.51 -2.02
C LYS A 58 -1.34 -4.94 -1.74
N LEU A 59 -2.20 -4.68 -2.71
CA LEU A 59 -3.61 -5.08 -2.71
C LEU A 59 -3.75 -6.51 -3.28
N GLU A 60 -3.00 -6.82 -4.34
CA GLU A 60 -2.98 -8.14 -5.02
C GLU A 60 -1.55 -8.61 -5.40
#